data_AF-A0A925DIP8-F1
#
_entry.id   AF-A0A925DIP8-F1
#
_cell.length_a   1.000
_cell.length_b   1.000
_cell.length_c   1.000
_cell.angle_alpha   90.00
_cell.angle_beta   90.00
_cell.angle_gamma   90.00
#
_symmetry.space_group_name_H-M   'P 1'
#
loop_
_entity.id
_entity.type
_entity.pdbx_description
1 polymer ?
#
loop_
_entity_poly.entity_id
_entity_poly.type
_entity_poly.pdbx_seq_one_letter_code
_entity_poly.pdbx_strand_id
1 'polypeptide(L)'
;QGKKIFVWDKNVIFFPRRINGKLCFLHRIKPDIQIVVGINTIEELTTEFWQNYFLHLHDSIVLSPKYDHEVSYIGSGCPPIETEHGWLLIYHGVHDSVKGYVYSACAALLDLENPQKEIARLPYPLFQPEFHWELRGEVNNVCFPTGAVVFDDTLYIYYGAADEQIAYATVSLSELLKELLLNPTENGK
;
A
#
# COMPACT_ATOMS: atom_id res chain seq x y z
N GLN A 1 2.73 33.28 -15.22
CA GLN A 1 2.69 32.46 -13.99
C GLN A 1 1.50 31.50 -14.11
N GLY A 2 1.74 30.20 -14.06
CA GLY A 2 0.71 29.17 -14.24
C GLY A 2 -0.28 29.10 -13.06
N LYS A 3 -1.47 28.56 -13.32
CA LYS A 3 -2.50 28.32 -12.30
C LYS A 3 -1.99 27.29 -11.29
N LYS A 4 -2.05 27.59 -10.00
CA LYS A 4 -1.75 26.61 -8.94
C LYS A 4 -2.79 25.49 -9.00
N ILE A 5 -2.30 24.26 -9.15
CA ILE A 5 -3.12 23.04 -9.09
C ILE A 5 -2.86 22.41 -7.72
N PHE A 6 -3.92 22.07 -7.01
CA PHE A 6 -3.83 21.33 -5.76
C PHE A 6 -4.02 19.85 -6.06
N VAL A 7 -3.11 19.03 -5.53
CA VAL A 7 -3.15 17.57 -5.64
C VAL A 7 -3.40 16.99 -4.25
N TRP A 8 -4.23 15.96 -4.16
CA TRP A 8 -4.45 15.24 -2.91
C TRP A 8 -3.45 14.09 -2.80
N ASP A 9 -2.46 14.31 -1.95
CA ASP A 9 -1.47 13.31 -1.56
C ASP A 9 -1.79 12.79 -0.15
N LYS A 10 -1.78 11.46 0.02
CA LYS A 10 -2.10 10.77 1.28
C LYS A 10 -1.22 9.53 1.44
N ASN A 11 -1.29 8.91 2.61
CA ASN A 11 -0.72 7.57 2.87
C ASN A 11 0.82 7.51 2.76
N VAL A 12 1.52 8.61 3.07
CA VAL A 12 2.98 8.61 3.08
C VAL A 12 3.50 7.57 4.08
N ILE A 13 4.37 6.67 3.62
CA ILE A 13 4.96 5.65 4.48
C ILE A 13 6.39 5.29 4.09
N PHE A 14 7.29 5.34 5.05
CA PHE A 14 8.70 5.02 4.84
C PHE A 14 8.95 3.52 4.88
N PHE A 15 9.92 3.06 4.09
CA PHE A 15 10.52 1.74 4.27
C PHE A 15 11.29 1.72 5.61
N PRO A 16 11.33 0.58 6.32
CA PRO A 16 11.88 0.51 7.67
C PRO A 16 13.42 0.67 7.72
N ARG A 17 14.08 0.62 6.56
CA ARG A 17 15.49 0.95 6.38
C ARG A 17 15.72 1.65 5.05
N ARG A 18 16.93 2.21 4.92
CA ARG A 18 17.44 2.68 3.64
C ARG A 18 17.63 1.51 2.69
N ILE A 19 17.36 1.73 1.41
CA ILE A 19 17.56 0.77 0.31
C ILE A 19 18.70 1.34 -0.54
N ASN A 20 19.76 0.55 -0.74
CA ASN A 20 20.99 1.02 -1.40
C ASN A 20 21.57 2.32 -0.77
N GLY A 21 21.46 2.45 0.55
CA GLY A 21 21.90 3.64 1.30
C GLY A 21 21.00 4.87 1.18
N LYS A 22 19.89 4.78 0.45
CA LYS A 22 18.96 5.89 0.19
C LYS A 22 17.65 5.74 0.96
N LEU A 23 17.05 6.87 1.34
CA LEU A 23 15.70 6.91 1.87
C LEU A 23 14.70 6.59 0.76
N CYS A 24 13.64 5.90 1.13
CA CYS A 24 12.57 5.48 0.25
C CYS A 24 11.24 5.57 0.99
N PHE A 25 10.20 6.08 0.34
CA PHE A 25 8.85 6.07 0.89
C PHE A 25 7.80 5.95 -0.21
N LEU A 26 6.68 5.31 0.14
CA LEU A 26 5.47 5.24 -0.68
C LEU A 26 4.57 6.42 -0.32
N HIS A 27 3.76 6.86 -1.28
CA HIS A 27 2.68 7.82 -1.07
C HIS A 27 1.60 7.61 -2.12
N ARG A 28 0.55 8.43 -2.10
CA ARG A 28 -0.65 8.16 -2.92
C ARG A 28 -1.25 9.46 -3.45
N ILE A 29 -1.06 9.65 -4.74
CA ILE A 29 -1.87 10.50 -5.61
C ILE A 29 -2.84 9.58 -6.36
N LYS A 30 -4.15 9.78 -6.15
CA LYS A 30 -5.16 8.86 -6.69
C LYS A 30 -5.06 8.75 -8.22
N PRO A 31 -5.25 7.55 -8.79
CA PRO A 31 -5.73 6.33 -8.12
C PRO A 31 -4.63 5.38 -7.61
N ASP A 32 -3.36 5.67 -7.88
CA ASP A 32 -2.25 4.72 -7.74
C ASP A 32 -1.42 4.93 -6.45
N ILE A 33 -0.58 3.94 -6.12
CA ILE A 33 0.51 4.08 -5.14
C ILE A 33 1.78 4.45 -5.91
N GLN A 34 2.44 5.53 -5.50
CA GLN A 34 3.73 5.95 -6.03
C GLN A 34 4.84 5.84 -4.99
N ILE A 35 6.08 5.97 -5.44
CA ILE A 35 7.27 5.86 -4.60
C ILE A 35 8.27 6.98 -4.89
N VAL A 36 8.86 7.50 -3.83
CA VAL A 36 10.06 8.33 -3.90
C VAL A 36 11.26 7.48 -3.51
N VAL A 37 12.24 7.39 -4.39
CA VAL A 37 13.51 6.65 -4.21
C VAL A 37 14.72 7.58 -4.34
N GLY A 38 15.87 7.14 -3.86
CA GLY A 38 17.17 7.74 -4.23
C GLY A 38 17.61 8.97 -3.43
N ILE A 39 16.79 9.46 -2.50
CA ILE A 39 17.10 10.64 -1.66
C ILE A 39 18.02 10.27 -0.49
N ASN A 40 18.98 11.12 -0.12
CA ASN A 40 19.80 10.88 1.08
C ASN A 40 19.10 11.41 2.32
N THR A 41 18.48 12.59 2.25
CA THR A 41 17.80 13.23 3.36
C THR A 41 16.49 13.87 2.90
N ILE A 42 15.60 14.19 3.85
CA ILE A 42 14.28 14.77 3.55
C ILE A 42 14.41 16.20 3.01
N GLU A 43 15.51 16.90 3.31
CA GLU A 43 15.80 18.24 2.82
C GLU A 43 15.97 18.30 1.28
N GLU A 44 16.22 17.16 0.62
CA GLU A 44 16.27 17.07 -0.84
C GLU A 44 14.88 17.22 -1.50
N LEU A 45 13.78 17.08 -0.73
CA LEU A 45 12.39 17.22 -1.19
C LEU A 45 11.97 18.68 -1.40
N THR A 46 12.77 19.41 -2.18
CA THR A 46 12.57 20.82 -2.52
C THR A 46 11.43 21.02 -3.52
N THR A 47 11.04 22.28 -3.76
CA THR A 47 10.06 22.61 -4.81
C THR A 47 10.49 22.11 -6.19
N GLU A 48 11.78 22.20 -6.52
CA GLU A 48 12.32 21.74 -7.80
C GLU A 48 12.24 20.22 -7.91
N PHE A 49 12.58 19.50 -6.84
CA PHE A 49 12.40 18.05 -6.76
C PHE A 49 10.96 17.66 -7.07
N TRP A 50 9.98 18.27 -6.39
CA TRP A 50 8.58 17.93 -6.59
C TRP A 50 8.09 18.32 -8.00
N GLN A 51 8.50 19.46 -8.54
CA GLN A 51 8.19 19.82 -9.92
C GLN A 51 8.68 18.76 -10.90
N ASN A 52 9.92 18.30 -10.76
CA ASN A 52 10.47 17.24 -11.59
C ASN A 52 9.77 15.90 -11.37
N TYR A 53 9.49 15.53 -10.12
CA TYR A 53 8.76 14.31 -9.75
C TYR A 53 7.37 14.27 -10.39
N PHE A 54 6.60 15.37 -10.30
CA PHE A 54 5.26 15.44 -10.88
C PHE A 54 5.26 15.44 -12.42
N LEU A 55 6.31 15.97 -13.07
CA LEU A 55 6.47 15.88 -14.52
C LEU A 55 6.69 14.43 -14.99
N HIS A 56 7.25 13.58 -14.12
CA HIS A 56 7.57 12.17 -14.38
C HIS A 56 6.78 11.23 -13.46
N LEU A 57 5.59 11.65 -13.01
CA LEU A 57 4.83 10.92 -11.99
C LEU A 57 4.55 9.48 -12.40
N HIS A 58 4.33 9.24 -13.69
CA HIS A 58 4.07 7.91 -14.24
C HIS A 58 5.22 6.93 -13.95
N ASP A 59 6.47 7.39 -14.01
CA ASP A 59 7.65 6.56 -13.76
C ASP A 59 7.78 6.17 -12.28
N SER A 60 7.05 6.86 -11.41
CA SER A 60 7.06 6.63 -9.96
C SER A 60 5.89 5.75 -9.49
N ILE A 61 4.99 5.32 -10.39
CA ILE A 61 3.88 4.42 -10.05
C ILE A 61 4.42 3.02 -9.78
N VAL A 62 4.12 2.48 -8.60
CA VAL A 62 4.52 1.12 -8.20
C VAL A 62 3.36 0.15 -8.37
N LEU A 63 2.17 0.53 -7.89
CA LEU A 63 0.94 -0.25 -8.05
C LEU A 63 -0.15 0.67 -8.62
N SER A 64 -0.84 0.18 -9.64
CA SER A 64 -2.13 0.70 -10.08
C SER A 64 -3.28 -0.23 -9.65
N PRO A 65 -4.52 0.28 -9.50
CA PRO A 65 -5.70 -0.59 -9.38
C PRO A 65 -5.75 -1.64 -10.48
N LYS A 66 -5.92 -2.91 -10.11
CA LYS A 66 -5.91 -4.03 -11.06
C LYS A 66 -7.11 -4.95 -10.92
N TYR A 67 -7.50 -5.27 -9.69
CA TYR A 67 -8.58 -6.23 -9.41
C TYR A 67 -9.88 -5.54 -8.95
N ASP A 68 -11.01 -6.24 -9.07
CA ASP A 68 -12.35 -5.67 -8.81
C ASP A 68 -12.51 -5.06 -7.40
N HIS A 69 -11.89 -5.69 -6.39
CA HIS A 69 -11.95 -5.26 -4.99
C HIS A 69 -11.19 -3.95 -4.71
N GLU A 70 -10.41 -3.47 -5.67
CA GLU A 70 -9.51 -2.32 -5.54
C GLU A 70 -9.60 -1.35 -6.72
N VAL A 71 -10.54 -1.57 -7.64
CA VAL A 71 -10.63 -0.93 -8.95
C VAL A 71 -10.82 0.59 -8.89
N SER A 72 -11.36 1.13 -7.79
CA SER A 72 -11.58 2.58 -7.66
C SER A 72 -10.27 3.31 -7.43
N TYR A 73 -9.54 2.93 -6.38
CA TYR A 73 -8.21 3.42 -6.06
C TYR A 73 -7.57 2.55 -4.98
N ILE A 74 -6.26 2.68 -4.86
CA ILE A 74 -5.47 2.04 -3.82
C ILE A 74 -4.71 3.07 -3.00
N GLY A 75 -4.08 2.61 -1.93
CA GLY A 75 -3.14 3.40 -1.14
C GLY A 75 -2.37 2.53 -0.17
N SER A 76 -1.13 2.92 0.12
CA SER A 76 -0.30 2.29 1.14
C SER A 76 -1.03 2.27 2.50
N GLY A 77 -0.72 1.23 3.29
CA GLY A 77 -1.30 1.02 4.61
C GLY A 77 -0.21 0.92 5.67
N CYS A 78 0.31 -0.29 5.87
CA CYS A 78 1.34 -0.57 6.86
C CYS A 78 2.74 -0.28 6.32
N PRO A 79 3.74 -0.02 7.19
CA PRO A 79 5.13 0.01 6.76
C PRO A 79 5.50 -1.31 6.07
N PRO A 80 6.21 -1.28 4.93
CA PRO A 80 6.62 -2.51 4.26
C PRO A 80 7.45 -3.39 5.18
N ILE A 81 7.18 -4.69 5.16
CA ILE A 81 7.89 -5.69 5.97
C ILE A 81 8.95 -6.34 5.10
N GLU A 82 10.19 -6.35 5.57
CA GLU A 82 11.30 -7.03 4.89
C GLU A 82 11.18 -8.55 5.04
N THR A 83 11.29 -9.29 3.93
CA THR A 83 11.26 -10.75 3.90
C THR A 83 12.32 -11.28 2.94
N GLU A 84 12.65 -12.58 2.98
CA GLU A 84 13.56 -13.19 1.99
C GLU A 84 13.03 -13.14 0.54
N HIS A 85 11.74 -12.88 0.36
CA HIS A 85 11.07 -12.82 -0.94
C HIS A 85 10.83 -11.39 -1.45
N GLY A 86 11.19 -10.37 -0.67
CA GLY A 86 10.96 -8.96 -1.01
C GLY A 86 10.29 -8.17 0.11
N TRP A 87 9.80 -6.99 -0.23
CA TRP A 87 9.03 -6.14 0.67
C TRP A 87 7.55 -6.53 0.64
N LEU A 88 7.05 -7.13 1.72
CA LEU A 88 5.63 -7.37 1.91
C LEU A 88 4.91 -6.06 2.22
N LEU A 89 4.03 -5.68 1.31
CA LEU A 89 3.18 -4.49 1.42
C LEU A 89 1.76 -4.92 1.78
N ILE A 90 1.29 -4.49 2.96
CA ILE A 90 -0.13 -4.52 3.33
C ILE A 90 -0.74 -3.15 3.04
N TYR A 91 -1.60 -3.08 2.04
CA TYR A 91 -2.18 -1.83 1.51
C TYR A 91 -3.71 -1.90 1.52
N HIS A 92 -4.40 -0.79 1.27
CA HIS A 92 -5.86 -0.80 1.09
C HIS A 92 -6.25 -0.70 -0.38
N GLY A 93 -7.26 -1.47 -0.76
CA GLY A 93 -7.99 -1.37 -2.02
C GLY A 93 -9.38 -0.83 -1.79
N VAL A 94 -9.88 -0.04 -2.75
CA VAL A 94 -11.24 0.50 -2.70
C VAL A 94 -12.05 0.05 -3.90
N HIS A 95 -13.21 -0.52 -3.62
CA HIS A 95 -14.23 -0.82 -4.61
C HIS A 95 -15.41 0.15 -4.46
N ASP A 96 -15.89 0.72 -5.57
CA ASP A 96 -17.07 1.59 -5.59
C ASP A 96 -18.31 0.76 -5.91
N SER A 97 -19.13 0.49 -4.88
CA SER A 97 -20.36 -0.29 -5.01
C SER A 97 -21.59 0.62 -5.01
N VAL A 98 -22.75 0.08 -5.40
CA VAL A 98 -24.04 0.78 -5.28
C VAL A 98 -24.41 1.17 -3.84
N LYS A 99 -23.73 0.61 -2.83
CA LYS A 99 -23.90 0.91 -1.40
C LYS A 99 -22.80 1.84 -0.85
N GLY A 100 -21.95 2.38 -1.73
CA GLY A 100 -20.79 3.20 -1.39
C GLY A 100 -19.47 2.43 -1.48
N TYR A 101 -18.40 3.09 -1.02
CA TYR A 101 -17.07 2.51 -1.02
C TYR A 101 -16.95 1.34 -0.05
N VAL A 102 -16.22 0.31 -0.47
CA VAL A 102 -15.76 -0.80 0.37
C VAL A 102 -14.25 -0.73 0.41
N TYR A 103 -13.68 -0.62 1.61
CA TYR A 103 -12.23 -0.60 1.82
C TYR A 103 -11.79 -1.95 2.36
N SER A 104 -10.91 -2.62 1.62
CA SER A 104 -10.37 -3.93 1.97
C SER A 104 -8.86 -3.88 2.15
N ALA A 105 -8.33 -4.70 3.05
CA ALA A 105 -6.90 -4.90 3.17
C ALA A 105 -6.42 -5.85 2.06
N CYS A 106 -5.30 -5.52 1.45
CA CYS A 106 -4.73 -6.22 0.30
C CYS A 106 -3.23 -6.48 0.55
N ALA A 107 -2.64 -7.40 -0.21
CA ALA A 107 -1.22 -7.75 -0.07
C ALA A 107 -0.51 -7.84 -1.42
N ALA A 108 0.72 -7.30 -1.46
CA ALA A 108 1.64 -7.39 -2.58
C ALA A 108 3.08 -7.58 -2.10
N LEU A 109 3.96 -8.05 -2.99
CA LEU A 109 5.40 -8.06 -2.81
C LEU A 109 6.05 -7.07 -3.78
N LEU A 110 7.00 -6.29 -3.26
CA LEU A 110 7.92 -5.48 -4.06
C LEU A 110 9.32 -6.09 -4.02
N ASP A 111 10.11 -5.90 -5.08
CA ASP A 111 11.50 -6.37 -5.12
C ASP A 111 12.36 -5.72 -4.03
N LEU A 112 13.23 -6.51 -3.39
CA LEU A 112 14.01 -6.11 -2.22
C LEU A 112 15.02 -4.99 -2.53
N GLU A 113 15.63 -5.04 -3.72
CA GLU A 113 16.70 -4.14 -4.16
C GLU A 113 16.15 -2.96 -4.96
N ASN A 114 15.05 -3.18 -5.68
CA ASN A 114 14.35 -2.16 -6.46
C ASN A 114 12.85 -2.16 -6.13
N PRO A 115 12.41 -1.46 -5.06
CA PRO A 115 11.03 -1.46 -4.61
C PRO A 115 10.04 -0.79 -5.58
N GLN A 116 10.51 -0.26 -6.71
CA GLN A 116 9.64 0.20 -7.81
C GLN A 116 9.00 -0.98 -8.58
N LYS A 117 9.47 -2.21 -8.36
CA LYS A 117 8.96 -3.40 -9.05
C LYS A 117 8.00 -4.16 -8.16
N GLU A 118 6.72 -4.15 -8.51
CA GLU A 118 5.72 -5.10 -8.00
C GLU A 118 6.04 -6.49 -8.57
N ILE A 119 6.38 -7.46 -7.74
CA ILE A 119 6.76 -8.84 -8.15
C ILE A 119 5.64 -9.86 -7.93
N ALA A 120 4.75 -9.62 -6.98
CA ALA A 120 3.58 -10.46 -6.74
C ALA A 120 2.44 -9.68 -6.08
N ARG A 121 1.20 -10.13 -6.26
CA ARG A 121 0.01 -9.49 -5.67
C ARG A 121 -1.18 -10.44 -5.64
N LEU A 122 -1.89 -10.46 -4.51
CA LEU A 122 -3.10 -11.27 -4.39
C LEU A 122 -4.18 -10.78 -5.36
N PRO A 123 -4.87 -11.68 -6.10
CA PRO A 123 -5.96 -11.29 -6.99
C PRO A 123 -7.30 -11.03 -6.26
N TYR A 124 -7.30 -11.17 -4.94
CA TYR A 124 -8.44 -11.01 -4.03
C TYR A 124 -7.98 -10.26 -2.77
N PRO A 125 -8.90 -9.64 -1.99
CA PRO A 125 -8.52 -8.95 -0.76
C PRO A 125 -7.91 -9.96 0.23
N LEU A 126 -6.92 -9.51 1.00
CA LEU A 126 -6.39 -10.30 2.13
C LEU A 126 -7.47 -10.49 3.19
N PHE A 127 -8.21 -9.42 3.50
CA PHE A 127 -9.47 -9.46 4.23
C PHE A 127 -10.30 -8.22 3.92
N GLN A 128 -11.60 -8.30 4.18
CA GLN A 128 -12.58 -7.26 3.87
C GLN A 128 -13.58 -7.13 5.03
N PRO A 129 -14.41 -6.08 5.05
CA PRO A 129 -15.45 -5.92 6.06
C PRO A 129 -16.45 -7.07 6.05
N GLU A 130 -16.61 -7.76 7.18
CA GLU A 130 -17.55 -8.87 7.37
C GLU A 130 -18.30 -8.76 8.70
N PHE A 131 -17.64 -8.23 9.74
CA PHE A 131 -18.26 -8.07 11.05
C PHE A 131 -19.12 -6.80 11.12
N HIS A 132 -20.16 -6.81 11.96
CA HIS A 132 -21.07 -5.66 12.09
C HIS A 132 -20.34 -4.34 12.39
N TRP A 133 -19.27 -4.40 13.19
CA TRP A 133 -18.44 -3.25 13.57
C TRP A 133 -17.43 -2.81 12.49
N GLU A 134 -17.30 -3.56 11.39
CA GLU A 134 -16.56 -3.15 10.17
C GLU A 134 -17.53 -2.64 9.10
N LEU A 135 -18.74 -3.18 9.07
CA LEU A 135 -19.79 -2.83 8.14
C LEU A 135 -20.50 -1.52 8.50
N ARG A 136 -20.52 -1.16 9.79
CA ARG A 136 -21.26 0.02 10.28
C ARG A 136 -20.46 0.80 11.32
N GLY A 137 -20.35 2.10 11.08
CA GLY A 137 -19.73 3.10 11.95
C GLY A 137 -19.81 4.49 11.32
N GLU A 138 -18.83 5.35 11.62
CA GLU A 138 -18.73 6.69 11.02
C GLU A 138 -18.58 6.61 9.49
N VAL A 139 -17.84 5.62 9.00
CA VAL A 139 -17.78 5.25 7.58
C VAL A 139 -18.05 3.77 7.44
N ASN A 140 -19.12 3.41 6.72
CA ASN A 140 -19.50 2.01 6.53
C ASN A 140 -18.51 1.25 5.63
N ASN A 141 -18.41 -0.07 5.86
CA ASN A 141 -17.62 -1.01 5.05
C ASN A 141 -16.12 -0.65 4.97
N VAL A 142 -15.46 -0.50 6.12
CA VAL A 142 -14.04 -0.14 6.18
C VAL A 142 -13.24 -1.15 6.99
N CYS A 143 -12.24 -1.73 6.34
CA CYS A 143 -11.06 -2.34 6.97
C CYS A 143 -9.81 -1.63 6.44
N PHE A 144 -9.23 -0.73 7.24
CA PHE A 144 -8.14 0.14 6.81
C PHE A 144 -6.82 -0.19 7.53
N PRO A 145 -5.91 -1.00 6.95
CA PRO A 145 -4.68 -1.43 7.60
C PRO A 145 -3.69 -0.26 7.77
N THR A 146 -3.14 -0.09 8.97
CA THR A 146 -2.21 1.02 9.29
C THR A 146 -0.96 0.60 10.06
N GLY A 147 -0.97 -0.58 10.68
CA GLY A 147 0.20 -1.11 11.38
C GLY A 147 0.27 -2.62 11.25
N ALA A 148 1.49 -3.15 11.16
CA ALA A 148 1.71 -4.58 11.15
C ALA A 148 2.99 -4.94 11.91
N VAL A 149 2.99 -6.09 12.56
CA VAL A 149 4.15 -6.62 13.29
C VAL A 149 4.19 -8.14 13.12
N VAL A 150 5.41 -8.67 13.03
CA VAL A 150 5.65 -10.10 12.92
C VAL A 150 6.21 -10.61 14.25
N PHE A 151 5.61 -11.66 14.78
CA PHE A 151 6.15 -12.43 15.90
C PHE A 151 6.24 -13.89 15.45
N ASP A 152 7.45 -14.43 15.40
CA ASP A 152 7.75 -15.73 14.79
C ASP A 152 7.16 -15.81 13.36
N ASP A 153 6.28 -16.77 13.09
CA ASP A 153 5.58 -16.91 11.80
C ASP A 153 4.22 -16.20 11.78
N THR A 154 3.83 -15.47 12.82
CA THR A 154 2.51 -14.81 12.88
C THR A 154 2.64 -13.34 12.50
N LEU A 155 1.98 -12.96 11.41
CA LEU A 155 1.78 -11.57 11.02
C LEU A 155 0.50 -11.04 11.67
N TYR A 156 0.65 -10.02 12.52
CA TYR A 156 -0.46 -9.25 13.11
C TYR A 156 -0.67 -7.99 12.29
N ILE A 157 -1.90 -7.75 11.82
CA ILE A 157 -2.28 -6.59 11.01
C ILE A 157 -3.32 -5.79 11.80
N TYR A 158 -2.94 -4.61 12.30
CA TYR A 158 -3.81 -3.66 12.97
C TYR A 158 -4.47 -2.74 11.95
N TYR A 159 -5.79 -2.61 12.05
CA TYR A 159 -6.59 -1.85 11.11
C TYR A 159 -7.71 -1.05 11.80
N GLY A 160 -8.05 0.09 11.18
CA GLY A 160 -9.25 0.83 11.52
C GLY A 160 -10.49 0.14 10.94
N ALA A 161 -11.53 0.01 11.74
CA ALA A 161 -12.79 -0.62 11.37
C ALA A 161 -13.93 0.39 11.43
N ALA A 162 -14.63 0.53 10.31
CA ALA A 162 -15.72 1.48 10.10
C ALA A 162 -15.44 2.94 10.52
N ASP A 163 -14.17 3.37 10.47
CA ASP A 163 -13.66 4.66 10.99
C ASP A 163 -14.02 4.94 12.47
N GLU A 164 -14.29 3.89 13.25
CA GLU A 164 -14.78 4.01 14.64
C GLU A 164 -13.96 3.19 15.64
N GLN A 165 -13.43 2.03 15.21
CA GLN A 165 -12.74 1.09 16.09
C GLN A 165 -11.37 0.69 15.54
N ILE A 166 -10.53 0.10 16.41
CA ILE A 166 -9.28 -0.56 16.01
C ILE A 166 -9.44 -2.06 16.29
N ALA A 167 -9.10 -2.87 15.30
CA ALA A 167 -9.04 -4.32 15.41
C ALA A 167 -7.70 -4.84 14.88
N TYR A 168 -7.49 -6.15 15.00
CA TYR A 168 -6.37 -6.82 14.35
C TYR A 168 -6.81 -8.15 13.74
N ALA A 169 -6.16 -8.51 12.64
CA ALA A 169 -6.24 -9.82 12.00
C ALA A 169 -4.88 -10.50 12.06
N THR A 170 -4.84 -11.82 12.02
CA THR A 170 -3.61 -12.61 12.01
C THR A 170 -3.57 -13.59 10.85
N VAL A 171 -2.40 -13.77 10.26
CA VAL A 171 -2.13 -14.80 9.24
C VAL A 171 -0.72 -15.36 9.44
N SER A 172 -0.48 -16.61 9.02
CA SER A 172 0.89 -17.11 8.90
C SER A 172 1.64 -16.31 7.84
N LEU A 173 2.81 -15.77 8.18
CA LEU A 173 3.65 -15.02 7.26
C LEU A 173 4.14 -15.93 6.14
N SER A 174 4.62 -17.13 6.47
CA SER A 174 5.10 -18.10 5.48
C SER A 174 4.00 -18.56 4.52
N GLU A 175 2.78 -18.78 5.00
CA GLU A 175 1.63 -19.12 4.13
C GLU A 175 1.23 -17.96 3.23
N LEU A 176 1.20 -16.72 3.75
CA LEU A 176 0.90 -15.53 2.95
C LEU A 176 1.96 -15.32 1.86
N LEU A 177 3.23 -15.43 2.19
CA LEU A 177 4.32 -15.30 1.22
C LEU A 177 4.24 -16.38 0.15
N LYS A 178 3.96 -17.63 0.54
CA LYS A 178 3.76 -18.73 -0.39
C LYS A 178 2.60 -18.45 -1.36
N GLU A 179 1.48 -17.95 -0.86
CA GLU A 179 0.32 -17.61 -1.70
C GLU A 179 0.63 -16.45 -2.65
N LEU A 180 1.35 -15.43 -2.19
CA LEU A 180 1.81 -14.33 -3.06
C LEU A 180 2.70 -14.86 -4.20
N LEU A 181 3.64 -15.76 -3.90
CA LEU A 181 4.54 -16.34 -4.92
C LEU A 181 3.82 -17.19 -5.97
N LEU A 182 2.60 -17.68 -5.70
CA LEU A 182 1.75 -18.33 -6.69
C LEU A 182 1.05 -17.34 -7.63
N ASN A 183 1.08 -16.05 -7.30
CA ASN A 183 0.44 -14.97 -8.03
C ASN A 183 1.47 -13.90 -8.50
N PRO A 184 2.50 -14.30 -9.28
CA PRO A 184 3.53 -13.37 -9.75
C PRO A 184 2.97 -12.38 -10.78
N THR A 185 3.50 -11.17 -10.78
CA THR A 185 3.27 -10.18 -11.83
C THR A 185 4.21 -10.42 -13.01
N GLU A 186 4.16 -9.56 -14.03
CA GLU A 186 5.13 -9.60 -15.13
C GLU A 186 6.57 -9.39 -14.67
N ASN A 187 6.81 -8.59 -13.62
CA ASN A 187 8.16 -8.36 -13.10
C ASN A 187 8.67 -9.49 -12.19
N GLY A 188 7.78 -10.38 -11.72
CA GLY A 188 8.12 -11.52 -10.86
C GLY A 188 8.22 -12.86 -11.57
N LYS A 189 8.05 -12.88 -12.90
CA LYS A 189 8.32 -14.06 -13.76
C LYS A 189 9.79 -14.12 -14.14
#